data_AF-A0A934DXX6-F1
#
_entry.id   AF-A0A934DXX6-F1
#
_cell.length_a   1.000
_cell.length_b   1.000
_cell.length_c   1.000
_cell.angle_alpha   90.00
_cell.angle_beta   90.00
_cell.angle_gamma   90.00
#
_symmetry.space_group_name_H-M   'P 1'
#
loop_
_entity.id
_entity.type
_entity.pdbx_description
1 polymer ?
#
loop_
_entity_poly.entity_id
_entity_poly.type
_entity_poly.pdbx_seq_one_letter_code
_entity_poly.pdbx_strand_id
1 'polypeptide(L)'
;MSASDGGRCLPTIPESCPPGTMAFVGESHCQPVGWNACPPGFEAEPSGWGCIDVQPEAACPAGRMPVLGQRECRPAGWSECPAGFEPDPSGWGCRPVLPDLPCTGATLERLGDRECRALGECAAAFPPLDATQFVDAGLAASQVDDTHFQTISAALVAAPAGAVIAVESGIYSERLEITKPVTVVGRCAQRVVVDGSQVGKSGILNKGVQRVTVRGLTLANHTFGVSLSQGATLSLTESVLTRNLSEGIWVSGAGTAATLSSVAVRDTL
;
A
#
# COMPACT_ATOMS: atom_id res chain seq x y z
N MET A 1 -11.04 85.63 55.59
CA MET A 1 -10.71 84.23 55.27
C MET A 1 -11.31 83.91 53.91
N SER A 2 -10.64 83.05 53.14
CA SER A 2 -10.92 82.63 51.75
C SER A 2 -10.33 83.50 50.65
N ALA A 3 -9.00 83.39 50.54
CA ALA A 3 -8.28 83.66 49.31
C ALA A 3 -8.07 82.33 48.56
N SER A 4 -8.42 82.35 47.27
CA SER A 4 -7.96 81.49 46.17
C SER A 4 -8.02 79.98 46.40
N ASP A 5 -9.11 79.40 45.89
CA ASP A 5 -9.18 78.04 45.40
C ASP A 5 -8.01 77.84 44.42
N GLY A 6 -6.95 77.17 44.89
CA GLY A 6 -5.80 76.82 44.09
C GLY A 6 -6.28 75.82 43.06
N GLY A 7 -6.67 76.32 41.88
CA GLY A 7 -7.09 75.54 40.74
C GLY A 7 -6.00 74.54 40.38
N ARG A 8 -6.06 73.37 41.03
CA ARG A 8 -5.37 72.19 40.56
C ARG A 8 -5.95 71.95 39.19
N CYS A 9 -5.13 72.03 38.15
CA CYS A 9 -5.48 71.51 36.83
C CYS A 9 -5.76 70.02 37.01
N LEU A 10 -6.97 69.69 37.44
CA LEU A 10 -7.44 68.32 37.51
C LEU A 10 -7.42 67.86 36.06
N PRO A 11 -6.63 66.82 35.74
CA PRO A 11 -6.57 66.33 34.37
C PRO A 11 -8.00 65.95 33.96
N THR A 12 -8.45 66.48 32.82
CA THR A 12 -9.74 66.11 32.25
C THR A 12 -9.65 64.65 31.83
N ILE A 13 -10.29 63.78 32.59
CA ILE A 13 -10.33 62.33 32.40
C ILE A 13 -11.73 61.86 32.81
N PRO A 14 -12.44 61.08 31.99
CA PRO A 14 -13.73 60.51 32.37
C PRO A 14 -13.62 59.58 33.60
N GLU A 15 -14.64 59.61 34.47
CA GLU A 15 -14.66 58.83 35.74
C GLU A 15 -14.67 57.32 35.53
N SER A 16 -15.29 56.85 34.44
CA SER A 16 -15.23 55.47 33.99
C SER A 16 -15.41 55.40 32.49
N CYS A 17 -14.82 54.38 31.88
CA CYS A 17 -14.95 54.14 30.46
C CYS A 17 -15.69 52.83 30.21
N PRO A 18 -16.66 52.81 29.27
CA PRO A 18 -17.30 51.58 28.87
C PRO A 18 -16.27 50.62 28.25
N PRO A 19 -16.54 49.31 28.26
CA PRO A 19 -15.64 48.32 27.70
C PRO A 19 -15.29 48.63 26.23
N GLY A 20 -14.03 48.44 25.82
CA GLY A 20 -13.50 48.84 24.50
C GLY A 20 -13.08 50.30 24.34
N THR A 21 -13.06 51.08 25.43
CA THR A 21 -12.59 52.47 25.43
C THR A 21 -11.64 52.74 26.60
N MET A 22 -10.66 53.64 26.44
CA MET A 22 -9.81 54.11 27.54
C MET A 22 -9.85 55.62 27.68
N ALA A 23 -9.58 56.07 28.90
CA ALA A 23 -9.43 57.46 29.22
C ALA A 23 -8.03 57.94 28.84
N PHE A 24 -7.93 59.01 28.06
CA PHE A 24 -6.68 59.68 27.77
C PHE A 24 -6.60 60.99 28.55
N VAL A 25 -5.43 61.27 29.12
CA VAL A 25 -5.20 62.47 29.94
C VAL A 25 -5.41 63.72 29.06
N GLY A 26 -6.41 64.53 29.40
CA GLY A 26 -6.76 65.74 28.65
C GLY A 26 -8.01 65.59 27.77
N GLU A 27 -8.63 64.40 27.71
CA GLU A 27 -9.89 64.17 27.02
C GLU A 27 -11.05 63.95 27.99
N SER A 28 -12.17 64.61 27.73
CA SER A 28 -13.40 64.48 28.53
C SER A 28 -14.26 63.28 28.13
N HIS A 29 -13.91 62.58 27.07
CA HIS A 29 -14.61 61.41 26.57
C HIS A 29 -13.65 60.23 26.42
N CYS A 30 -14.17 59.02 26.56
CA CYS A 30 -13.38 57.81 26.36
C CYS A 30 -13.10 57.60 24.88
N GLN A 31 -11.86 57.29 24.53
CA GLN A 31 -11.51 56.97 23.17
C GLN A 31 -11.55 55.45 22.95
N PRO A 32 -12.02 54.99 21.78
CA PRO A 32 -11.92 53.58 21.41
C PRO A 32 -10.48 53.09 21.47
N VAL A 33 -10.28 51.92 22.07
CA VAL A 33 -8.97 51.27 22.14
C VAL A 33 -9.09 49.78 21.89
N GLY A 34 -8.00 49.18 21.42
CA GLY A 34 -8.03 47.83 20.87
C GLY A 34 -8.35 47.85 19.38
N TRP A 35 -8.93 46.76 18.88
CA TRP A 35 -9.27 46.62 17.46
C TRP A 35 -10.58 47.34 17.15
N ASN A 36 -10.53 48.36 16.29
CA ASN A 36 -11.73 49.11 15.87
C ASN A 36 -12.75 48.25 15.10
N ALA A 37 -12.29 47.16 14.49
CA ALA A 37 -13.10 46.11 13.89
C ALA A 37 -12.30 44.80 13.90
N CYS A 38 -12.95 43.68 14.21
CA CYS A 38 -12.28 42.39 14.17
C CYS A 38 -12.01 41.92 12.72
N PRO A 39 -10.87 41.25 12.46
CA PRO A 39 -10.61 40.64 11.16
C PRO A 39 -11.69 39.65 10.75
N PRO A 40 -11.85 39.36 9.45
CA PRO A 40 -12.67 38.25 9.00
C PRO A 40 -12.29 36.96 9.74
N GLY A 41 -13.27 36.30 10.34
CA GLY A 41 -13.02 35.13 11.17
C GLY A 41 -13.23 35.34 12.67
N PHE A 42 -13.32 36.59 13.12
CA PHE A 42 -13.33 36.96 14.53
C PHE A 42 -14.48 37.92 14.84
N GLU A 43 -15.01 37.85 16.06
CA GLU A 43 -16.03 38.75 16.59
C GLU A 43 -15.56 39.44 17.87
N ALA A 44 -16.17 40.56 18.21
CA ALA A 44 -15.81 41.31 19.41
C ALA A 44 -16.14 40.48 20.65
N GLU A 45 -15.16 40.34 21.55
CA GLU A 45 -15.39 39.73 22.86
C GLU A 45 -16.39 40.58 23.66
N PRO A 46 -17.22 39.99 24.55
CA PRO A 46 -18.14 40.74 25.41
C PRO A 46 -17.49 41.87 26.24
N SER A 47 -16.19 41.78 26.51
CA SER A 47 -15.41 42.82 27.19
C SER A 47 -15.10 44.03 26.30
N GLY A 48 -15.33 43.97 24.99
CA GLY A 48 -15.00 45.03 24.04
C GLY A 48 -13.51 45.31 23.84
N TRP A 49 -12.61 44.64 24.58
CA TRP A 49 -11.16 44.88 24.53
C TRP A 49 -10.41 44.04 23.49
N GLY A 50 -11.04 43.00 22.97
CA GLY A 50 -10.38 42.03 22.10
C GLY A 50 -11.34 41.37 21.12
N CYS A 51 -10.74 40.56 20.25
CA CYS A 51 -11.45 39.74 19.28
C CYS A 51 -11.29 38.27 19.66
N ILE A 52 -12.39 37.54 19.64
CA ILE A 52 -12.42 36.08 19.78
C ILE A 52 -12.73 35.46 18.42
N ASP A 53 -12.21 34.27 18.19
CA ASP A 53 -12.48 33.53 16.97
C ASP A 53 -13.92 33.06 16.91
N VAL A 54 -14.56 33.21 15.75
CA VAL A 54 -15.89 32.66 15.49
C VAL A 54 -15.71 31.19 15.14
N GLN A 55 -16.08 30.33 16.08
CA GLN A 55 -16.03 28.87 15.96
C GLN A 55 -17.34 28.23 16.48
N PRO A 56 -17.59 26.95 16.19
CA PRO A 56 -18.69 26.19 16.78
C PRO A 56 -18.59 26.14 18.31
N GLU A 57 -19.73 26.25 19.02
CA GLU A 57 -19.77 26.25 20.49
C GLU A 57 -19.34 24.91 21.11
N ALA A 58 -19.46 23.82 20.36
CA ALA A 58 -19.05 22.48 20.76
C ALA A 58 -17.98 21.94 19.80
N ALA A 59 -17.17 21.01 20.29
CA ALA A 59 -16.19 20.31 19.47
C ALA A 59 -16.87 19.65 18.26
N CYS A 60 -16.27 19.81 17.08
CA CYS A 60 -16.82 19.22 15.87
C CYS A 60 -16.84 17.68 15.97
N PRO A 61 -17.94 17.04 15.52
CA PRO A 61 -18.02 15.59 15.51
C PRO A 61 -17.03 14.99 14.51
N ALA A 62 -16.78 13.69 14.65
CA ALA A 62 -15.97 12.90 13.73
C ALA A 62 -16.28 13.21 12.25
N GLY A 63 -15.23 13.44 11.46
CA GLY A 63 -15.35 13.80 10.03
C GLY A 63 -15.75 15.24 9.75
N ARG A 64 -15.74 16.12 10.75
CA ARG A 64 -15.92 17.56 10.57
C ARG A 64 -14.84 18.35 11.29
N MET A 65 -14.54 19.54 10.79
CA MET A 65 -13.56 20.45 11.37
C MET A 65 -14.15 21.85 11.56
N PRO A 66 -13.70 22.59 12.59
CA PRO A 66 -14.00 24.00 12.71
C PRO A 66 -13.29 24.77 11.59
N VAL A 67 -13.95 25.80 11.07
CA VAL A 67 -13.36 26.74 10.12
C VAL A 67 -13.47 28.12 10.74
N LEU A 68 -12.34 28.81 10.83
CA LEU A 68 -12.28 30.18 11.36
C LEU A 68 -13.32 31.06 10.66
N GLY A 69 -14.19 31.72 11.44
CA GLY A 69 -15.27 32.54 10.91
C GLY A 69 -16.62 31.84 10.76
N GLN A 70 -16.73 30.56 11.12
CA GLN A 70 -17.95 29.78 10.95
C GLN A 70 -18.36 29.14 12.27
N ARG A 71 -19.63 29.30 12.62
CA ARG A 71 -20.24 28.63 13.78
C ARG A 71 -20.67 27.19 13.49
N GLU A 72 -20.60 26.78 12.21
CA GLU A 72 -20.92 25.43 11.76
C GLU A 72 -19.66 24.66 11.36
N CYS A 73 -19.60 23.40 11.77
CA CYS A 73 -18.53 22.50 11.37
C CYS A 73 -18.66 22.11 9.89
N ARG A 74 -17.55 22.16 9.15
CA ARG A 74 -17.49 21.70 7.76
C ARG A 74 -16.94 20.28 7.65
N PRO A 75 -17.33 19.50 6.63
CA PRO A 75 -16.72 18.19 6.40
C PRO A 75 -15.21 18.31 6.31
N ALA A 76 -14.50 17.41 6.98
CA ALA A 76 -13.05 17.32 6.96
C ALA A 76 -12.62 16.09 6.17
N GLY A 77 -11.54 16.20 5.41
CA GLY A 77 -11.03 15.08 4.60
C GLY A 77 -11.86 14.81 3.35
N TRP A 78 -11.86 13.55 2.89
CA TRP A 78 -12.58 13.12 1.70
C TRP A 78 -14.08 13.06 1.97
N SER A 79 -14.89 13.79 1.19
CA SER A 79 -16.35 13.73 1.28
C SER A 79 -16.94 12.45 0.67
N GLU A 80 -16.21 11.85 -0.27
CA GLU A 80 -16.53 10.57 -0.90
C GLU A 80 -15.24 9.76 -1.05
N CYS A 81 -15.30 8.47 -0.69
CA CYS A 81 -14.14 7.59 -0.81
C CYS A 81 -13.96 7.11 -2.27
N PRO A 82 -12.72 7.10 -2.79
CA PRO A 82 -12.45 6.53 -4.10
C PRO A 82 -12.85 5.05 -4.18
N ALA A 83 -13.02 4.54 -5.40
CA ALA A 83 -13.31 3.13 -5.63
C ALA A 83 -12.29 2.23 -4.91
N GLY A 84 -12.82 1.27 -4.15
CA GLY A 84 -12.02 0.34 -3.35
C GLY A 84 -11.75 0.79 -1.92
N PHE A 85 -12.26 1.95 -1.51
CA PHE A 85 -12.21 2.44 -0.14
C PHE A 85 -13.61 2.73 0.40
N GLU A 86 -13.75 2.68 1.71
CA GLU A 86 -14.97 3.05 2.43
C GLU A 86 -14.68 4.06 3.55
N PRO A 87 -15.69 4.81 4.03
CA PRO A 87 -15.49 5.72 5.14
C PRO A 87 -14.91 5.00 6.36
N ASP A 88 -13.82 5.55 6.89
CA ASP A 88 -13.21 5.02 8.09
C ASP A 88 -14.12 5.29 9.31
N PRO A 89 -14.27 4.34 10.27
CA PRO A 89 -15.09 4.53 11.46
C PRO A 89 -14.69 5.73 12.33
N SER A 90 -13.45 6.22 12.23
CA SER A 90 -13.02 7.45 12.88
C SER A 90 -13.70 8.71 12.34
N GLY A 91 -14.32 8.62 11.15
CA GLY A 91 -14.88 9.74 10.39
C GLY A 91 -13.85 10.59 9.66
N TRP A 92 -12.54 10.40 9.87
CA TRP A 92 -11.49 11.31 9.39
C TRP A 92 -10.88 10.94 8.03
N GLY A 93 -11.41 9.93 7.35
CA GLY A 93 -10.89 9.54 6.04
C GLY A 93 -11.52 8.27 5.49
N CYS A 94 -10.75 7.61 4.63
CA CYS A 94 -11.16 6.39 3.95
C CYS A 94 -10.20 5.26 4.31
N ARG A 95 -10.73 4.07 4.57
CA ARG A 95 -9.95 2.85 4.76
C ARG A 95 -10.12 1.93 3.55
N PRO A 96 -9.11 1.12 3.19
CA PRO A 96 -9.23 0.20 2.08
C PRO A 96 -10.27 -0.87 2.41
N VAL A 97 -11.10 -1.23 1.43
CA VAL A 97 -11.97 -2.40 1.53
C VAL A 97 -11.12 -3.62 1.18
N LEU A 98 -10.87 -4.46 2.17
CA LEU A 98 -10.09 -5.68 2.09
C LEU A 98 -10.82 -6.82 2.82
N PRO A 99 -10.41 -8.08 2.63
CA PRO A 99 -10.92 -9.20 3.44
C PRO A 99 -10.62 -9.03 4.93
N ASP A 100 -11.53 -9.51 5.79
CA ASP A 100 -11.38 -9.43 7.25
C ASP A 100 -10.25 -10.35 7.77
N LEU A 101 -9.88 -11.37 6.99
CA LEU A 101 -8.80 -12.30 7.29
C LEU A 101 -7.74 -12.27 6.19
N PRO A 102 -6.43 -12.39 6.53
CA PRO A 102 -5.37 -12.42 5.54
C PRO A 102 -5.56 -13.55 4.53
N CYS A 103 -5.31 -13.25 3.25
CA CYS A 103 -5.41 -14.25 2.20
C CYS A 103 -4.32 -15.32 2.31
N THR A 104 -4.73 -16.59 2.26
CA THR A 104 -3.82 -17.75 2.31
C THR A 104 -3.60 -18.35 0.92
N GLY A 105 -2.84 -19.46 0.82
CA GLY A 105 -2.22 -20.01 -0.40
C GLY A 105 -2.91 -19.74 -1.74
N ALA A 106 -2.21 -19.53 -2.85
CA ALA A 106 -2.77 -19.20 -4.17
C ALA A 106 -3.92 -18.14 -4.25
N THR A 107 -4.11 -17.29 -3.23
CA THR A 107 -5.01 -16.12 -3.31
C THR A 107 -4.33 -14.81 -2.90
N LEU A 108 -4.91 -13.67 -3.31
CA LEU A 108 -4.44 -12.30 -3.11
C LEU A 108 -5.56 -11.34 -2.67
N GLU A 109 -5.18 -10.33 -1.91
CA GLU A 109 -6.06 -9.22 -1.53
C GLU A 109 -6.17 -8.24 -2.70
N ARG A 110 -7.40 -7.86 -3.05
CA ARG A 110 -7.66 -6.86 -4.08
C ARG A 110 -8.42 -5.70 -3.46
N LEU A 111 -7.89 -4.50 -3.65
CA LEU A 111 -8.52 -3.28 -3.18
C LEU A 111 -9.96 -3.19 -3.69
N GLY A 112 -10.93 -3.08 -2.78
CA GLY A 112 -12.36 -3.06 -3.09
C GLY A 112 -13.09 -4.39 -2.95
N ASP A 113 -12.36 -5.50 -2.79
CA ASP A 113 -12.95 -6.82 -2.60
C ASP A 113 -12.84 -7.21 -1.10
N ARG A 114 -13.95 -7.64 -0.50
CA ARG A 114 -13.96 -8.23 0.86
C ARG A 114 -13.59 -9.71 0.88
N GLU A 115 -13.30 -10.27 -0.28
CA GLU A 115 -12.95 -11.68 -0.45
C GLU A 115 -11.60 -11.81 -1.15
N CYS A 116 -10.86 -12.85 -0.79
CA CYS A 116 -9.60 -13.18 -1.43
C CYS A 116 -9.82 -13.63 -2.88
N ARG A 117 -9.07 -13.04 -3.81
CA ARG A 117 -9.11 -13.40 -5.23
C ARG A 117 -8.07 -14.48 -5.54
N ALA A 118 -8.41 -15.44 -6.38
CA ALA A 118 -7.46 -16.46 -6.83
C ALA A 118 -6.30 -15.83 -7.63
N LEU A 119 -5.09 -16.35 -7.42
CA LEU A 119 -3.91 -16.06 -8.22
C LEU A 119 -3.98 -16.90 -9.51
N GLY A 120 -4.54 -16.30 -10.55
CA GLY A 120 -4.76 -16.96 -11.83
C GLY A 120 -5.98 -17.87 -11.86
N GLU A 121 -6.26 -18.42 -13.04
CA GLU A 121 -7.42 -19.28 -13.28
C GLU A 121 -6.98 -20.74 -13.43
N CYS A 122 -7.09 -21.54 -12.36
CA CYS A 122 -6.80 -22.98 -12.42
C CYS A 122 -7.70 -23.77 -13.37
N ALA A 123 -8.82 -23.19 -13.81
CA ALA A 123 -9.76 -23.79 -14.76
C ALA A 123 -9.43 -23.45 -16.23
N ALA A 124 -8.41 -22.63 -16.48
CA ALA A 124 -8.00 -22.28 -17.83
C ALA A 124 -7.57 -23.53 -18.62
N ALA A 125 -7.71 -23.47 -19.95
CA ALA A 125 -7.26 -24.53 -20.84
C ALA A 125 -5.76 -24.80 -20.64
N PHE A 126 -5.40 -26.07 -20.53
CA PHE A 126 -4.04 -26.51 -20.26
C PHE A 126 -3.81 -27.89 -20.89
N PRO A 127 -2.63 -28.15 -21.50
CA PRO A 127 -1.46 -27.25 -21.62
C PRO A 127 -1.69 -26.08 -22.59
N PRO A 128 -0.86 -25.01 -22.52
CA PRO A 128 -0.83 -23.97 -23.54
C PRO A 128 -0.59 -24.56 -24.95
N LEU A 129 -1.22 -23.98 -25.98
CA LEU A 129 -1.14 -24.50 -27.35
C LEU A 129 0.27 -24.42 -27.96
N ASP A 130 1.12 -23.52 -27.46
CA ASP A 130 2.51 -23.32 -27.87
C ASP A 130 3.51 -24.11 -27.02
N ALA A 131 3.03 -24.92 -26.07
CA ALA A 131 3.88 -25.79 -25.26
C ALA A 131 4.58 -26.84 -26.13
N THR A 132 5.89 -26.94 -25.95
CA THR A 132 6.76 -27.90 -26.66
C THR A 132 7.35 -28.97 -25.74
N GLN A 133 7.28 -28.73 -24.43
CA GLN A 133 7.83 -29.61 -23.39
C GLN A 133 6.76 -29.76 -22.32
N PHE A 134 6.56 -30.97 -21.84
CA PHE A 134 5.49 -31.34 -20.91
C PHE A 134 6.07 -32.01 -19.69
N VAL A 135 5.71 -31.52 -18.52
CA VAL A 135 6.16 -32.04 -17.23
C VAL A 135 4.96 -32.56 -16.47
N ASP A 136 4.99 -33.82 -16.07
CA ASP A 136 4.00 -34.43 -15.21
C ASP A 136 4.66 -35.47 -14.29
N ALA A 137 4.63 -35.18 -12.99
CA ALA A 137 5.21 -36.05 -11.96
C ALA A 137 4.58 -37.46 -11.93
N GLY A 138 3.37 -37.62 -12.47
CA GLY A 138 2.64 -38.88 -12.56
C GLY A 138 2.99 -39.76 -13.75
N LEU A 139 3.84 -39.30 -14.68
CA LEU A 139 4.25 -40.11 -15.83
C LEU A 139 4.94 -41.40 -15.39
N ALA A 140 4.59 -42.53 -16.03
CA ALA A 140 5.37 -43.75 -15.93
C ALA A 140 6.69 -43.60 -16.69
N ALA A 141 7.72 -44.37 -16.30
CA ALA A 141 9.03 -44.32 -16.96
C ALA A 141 8.96 -44.61 -18.48
N SER A 142 7.98 -45.40 -18.93
CA SER A 142 7.75 -45.68 -20.35
C SER A 142 7.10 -44.54 -21.14
N GLN A 143 6.58 -43.53 -20.45
CA GLN A 143 5.96 -42.34 -21.05
C GLN A 143 6.91 -41.14 -21.10
N VAL A 144 8.10 -41.27 -20.50
CA VAL A 144 9.14 -40.26 -20.57
C VAL A 144 9.82 -40.35 -21.94
N ASP A 145 9.87 -39.24 -22.66
CA ASP A 145 10.47 -39.12 -23.98
C ASP A 145 11.15 -37.75 -24.15
N ASP A 146 11.54 -37.39 -25.38
CA ASP A 146 12.22 -36.12 -25.67
C ASP A 146 11.38 -34.86 -25.39
N THR A 147 10.08 -35.03 -25.13
CA THR A 147 9.12 -33.96 -24.87
C THR A 147 8.36 -34.10 -23.54
N HIS A 148 8.35 -35.29 -22.93
CA HIS A 148 7.62 -35.59 -21.69
C HIS A 148 8.58 -35.95 -20.54
N PHE A 149 8.49 -35.26 -19.41
CA PHE A 149 9.40 -35.41 -18.28
C PHE A 149 8.67 -35.53 -16.94
N GLN A 150 9.26 -36.25 -15.99
CA GLN A 150 8.74 -36.32 -14.62
C GLN A 150 9.13 -35.12 -13.75
N THR A 151 10.18 -34.38 -14.14
CA THR A 151 10.69 -33.23 -13.38
C THR A 151 10.88 -32.00 -14.27
N ILE A 152 10.74 -30.84 -13.67
CA ILE A 152 10.90 -29.55 -14.36
C ILE A 152 12.37 -29.35 -14.73
N SER A 153 13.31 -29.78 -13.88
CA SER A 153 14.75 -29.73 -14.15
C SER A 153 15.13 -30.54 -15.38
N ALA A 154 14.56 -31.74 -15.57
CA ALA A 154 14.84 -32.54 -16.76
C ALA A 154 14.35 -31.83 -18.04
N ALA A 155 13.14 -31.26 -18.00
CA ALA A 155 12.63 -30.45 -19.10
C ALA A 155 13.50 -29.21 -19.37
N LEU A 156 13.95 -28.50 -18.34
CA LEU A 156 14.84 -27.34 -18.49
C LEU A 156 16.17 -27.70 -19.15
N VAL A 157 16.72 -28.88 -18.83
CA VAL A 157 17.96 -29.39 -19.45
C VAL A 157 17.73 -29.72 -20.92
N ALA A 158 16.66 -30.44 -21.26
CA ALA A 158 16.36 -30.90 -22.62
C ALA A 158 15.85 -29.79 -23.55
N ALA A 159 15.07 -28.84 -23.03
CA ALA A 159 14.38 -27.82 -23.81
C ALA A 159 15.33 -26.99 -24.68
N PRO A 160 14.97 -26.66 -25.93
CA PRO A 160 15.71 -25.66 -26.71
C PRO A 160 15.50 -24.25 -26.12
N ALA A 161 16.40 -23.32 -26.46
CA ALA A 161 16.21 -21.91 -26.10
C ALA A 161 14.92 -21.35 -26.73
N GLY A 162 14.10 -20.68 -25.92
CA GLY A 162 12.79 -20.16 -26.31
C GLY A 162 11.63 -21.13 -26.13
N ALA A 163 11.88 -22.35 -25.65
CA ALA A 163 10.83 -23.34 -25.43
C ALA A 163 9.79 -22.90 -24.39
N VAL A 164 8.57 -23.38 -24.58
CA VAL A 164 7.48 -23.31 -23.60
C VAL A 164 7.36 -24.68 -22.93
N ILE A 165 7.51 -24.69 -21.60
CA ILE A 165 7.43 -25.86 -20.73
C ILE A 165 6.12 -25.78 -19.94
N ALA A 166 5.20 -26.70 -20.23
CA ALA A 166 3.96 -26.87 -19.50
C ALA A 166 4.16 -27.83 -18.31
N VAL A 167 3.82 -27.39 -17.11
CA VAL A 167 3.96 -28.19 -15.88
C VAL A 167 2.60 -28.55 -15.31
N GLU A 168 2.29 -29.84 -15.29
CA GLU A 168 1.08 -30.41 -14.72
C GLU A 168 1.09 -30.32 -13.18
N SER A 169 -0.10 -30.41 -12.59
CA SER A 169 -0.36 -30.52 -11.16
C SER A 169 0.57 -31.53 -10.50
N GLY A 170 1.23 -31.12 -9.42
CA GLY A 170 2.18 -31.97 -8.74
C GLY A 170 2.98 -31.20 -7.70
N ILE A 171 3.65 -31.99 -6.85
CA ILE A 171 4.68 -31.50 -5.94
C ILE A 171 6.02 -31.97 -6.48
N TYR A 172 6.87 -31.01 -6.81
CA TYR A 172 8.15 -31.22 -7.45
C TYR A 172 9.26 -30.87 -6.46
N SER A 173 9.87 -31.89 -5.86
CA SER A 173 10.94 -31.73 -4.88
C SER A 173 12.28 -31.45 -5.57
N GLU A 174 12.44 -30.24 -6.06
CA GLU A 174 13.58 -29.84 -6.89
C GLU A 174 13.87 -28.34 -6.81
N ARG A 175 14.81 -27.86 -7.63
CA ARG A 175 15.05 -26.43 -7.87
C ARG A 175 15.16 -26.17 -9.36
N LEU A 176 14.81 -24.97 -9.79
CA LEU A 176 14.83 -24.58 -11.20
C LEU A 176 16.08 -23.75 -11.49
N GLU A 177 17.08 -24.37 -12.11
CA GLU A 177 18.26 -23.66 -12.61
C GLU A 177 18.07 -23.29 -14.08
N ILE A 178 17.90 -21.99 -14.32
CA ILE A 178 17.63 -21.46 -15.66
C ILE A 178 18.96 -21.12 -16.33
N THR A 179 19.30 -21.88 -17.38
CA THR A 179 20.55 -21.73 -18.15
C THR A 179 20.31 -21.22 -19.57
N LYS A 180 19.05 -21.15 -20.01
CA LYS A 180 18.65 -20.71 -21.34
C LYS A 180 17.30 -19.97 -21.27
N PRO A 181 17.00 -19.05 -22.20
CA PRO A 181 15.70 -18.39 -22.24
C PRO A 181 14.59 -19.42 -22.38
N VAL A 182 13.57 -19.39 -21.52
CA VAL A 182 12.44 -20.33 -21.51
C VAL A 182 11.21 -19.67 -20.92
N THR A 183 10.04 -20.22 -21.24
CA THR A 183 8.77 -19.93 -20.60
C THR A 183 8.30 -21.15 -19.84
N VAL A 184 8.15 -21.06 -18.52
CA VAL A 184 7.60 -22.13 -17.68
C VAL A 184 6.19 -21.76 -17.27
N VAL A 185 5.22 -22.62 -17.61
CA VAL A 185 3.80 -22.42 -17.33
C VAL A 185 3.29 -23.59 -16.50
N GLY A 186 3.14 -23.39 -15.20
CA GLY A 186 2.40 -24.31 -14.35
C GLY A 186 0.91 -24.24 -14.62
N ARG A 187 0.20 -25.36 -14.40
CA ARG A 187 -1.27 -25.40 -14.50
C ARG A 187 -1.93 -24.28 -13.71
N CYS A 188 -1.49 -24.08 -12.47
CA CYS A 188 -1.73 -22.88 -11.66
C CYS A 188 -0.98 -22.99 -10.32
N ALA A 189 -0.79 -21.86 -9.62
CA ALA A 189 -0.06 -21.83 -8.36
C ALA A 189 -0.70 -22.70 -7.27
N GLN A 190 -2.02 -22.94 -7.31
CA GLN A 190 -2.70 -23.83 -6.37
C GLN A 190 -2.34 -25.31 -6.56
N ARG A 191 -1.94 -25.72 -7.77
CA ARG A 191 -1.77 -27.14 -8.15
C ARG A 191 -0.33 -27.53 -8.43
N VAL A 192 0.55 -26.57 -8.71
CA VAL A 192 1.96 -26.83 -9.00
C VAL A 192 2.81 -26.24 -7.88
N VAL A 193 3.42 -27.12 -7.08
CA VAL A 193 4.31 -26.74 -5.97
C VAL A 193 5.71 -27.22 -6.29
N VAL A 194 6.66 -26.29 -6.37
CA VAL A 194 8.08 -26.59 -6.34
C VAL A 194 8.52 -26.51 -4.88
N ASP A 195 8.97 -27.64 -4.34
CA ASP A 195 9.28 -27.81 -2.93
C ASP A 195 10.78 -27.95 -2.68
N GLY A 196 11.35 -26.98 -1.98
CA GLY A 196 12.76 -26.91 -1.64
C GLY A 196 13.16 -27.69 -0.38
N SER A 197 12.22 -28.34 0.31
CA SER A 197 12.46 -28.93 1.64
C SER A 197 13.63 -29.93 1.68
N GLN A 198 13.88 -30.64 0.58
CA GLN A 198 14.97 -31.63 0.45
C GLN A 198 16.23 -31.08 -0.24
N VAL A 199 16.17 -29.86 -0.80
CA VAL A 199 17.21 -29.32 -1.70
C VAL A 199 17.95 -28.13 -1.08
N GLY A 200 17.28 -27.35 -0.22
CA GLY A 200 17.90 -26.28 0.58
C GLY A 200 18.59 -25.18 -0.25
N LYS A 201 18.11 -24.91 -1.46
CA LYS A 201 18.65 -23.90 -2.38
C LYS A 201 17.52 -23.02 -2.94
N SER A 202 17.88 -21.98 -3.70
CA SER A 202 16.90 -21.10 -4.36
C SER A 202 15.91 -21.88 -5.23
N GLY A 203 14.62 -21.55 -5.17
CA GLY A 203 13.58 -22.20 -5.97
C GLY A 203 13.75 -21.96 -7.45
N ILE A 204 13.96 -20.69 -7.83
CA ILE A 204 14.46 -20.31 -9.14
C ILE A 204 15.84 -19.70 -8.98
N LEU A 205 16.81 -20.21 -9.72
CA LEU A 205 18.13 -19.62 -9.87
C LEU A 205 18.35 -19.23 -11.33
N ASN A 206 18.59 -17.94 -11.57
CA ASN A 206 18.96 -17.43 -12.90
C ASN A 206 20.18 -16.52 -12.78
N LYS A 207 21.22 -16.86 -13.55
CA LYS A 207 22.47 -16.09 -13.65
C LYS A 207 22.70 -15.70 -15.11
N GLY A 208 22.51 -14.41 -15.41
CA GLY A 208 22.75 -13.82 -16.72
C GLY A 208 21.81 -14.25 -17.85
N VAL A 209 20.77 -15.05 -17.59
CA VAL A 209 19.79 -15.41 -18.61
C VAL A 209 18.68 -14.38 -18.65
N GLN A 210 18.41 -13.88 -19.86
CA GLN A 210 17.36 -12.90 -20.12
C GLN A 210 16.15 -13.55 -20.78
N ARG A 211 15.01 -12.85 -20.75
CA ARG A 211 13.74 -13.30 -21.36
C ARG A 211 13.25 -14.62 -20.78
N VAL A 212 13.32 -14.75 -19.46
CA VAL A 212 12.74 -15.87 -18.73
C VAL A 212 11.36 -15.47 -18.23
N THR A 213 10.37 -16.31 -18.51
CA THR A 213 9.00 -16.12 -18.02
C THR A 213 8.60 -17.33 -17.19
N VAL A 214 8.03 -17.08 -16.02
CA VAL A 214 7.49 -18.12 -15.15
C VAL A 214 6.09 -17.72 -14.69
N ARG A 215 5.13 -18.64 -14.83
CA ARG A 215 3.74 -18.42 -14.43
C ARG A 215 3.17 -19.63 -13.71
N GLY A 216 2.29 -19.38 -12.74
CA GLY A 216 1.42 -20.42 -12.20
C GLY A 216 2.13 -21.44 -11.31
N LEU A 217 3.16 -21.02 -10.55
CA LEU A 217 3.90 -21.89 -9.63
C LEU A 217 3.79 -21.41 -8.19
N THR A 218 3.78 -22.34 -7.24
CA THR A 218 4.13 -22.08 -5.84
C THR A 218 5.57 -22.51 -5.59
N LEU A 219 6.43 -21.59 -5.15
CA LEU A 219 7.81 -21.84 -4.72
C LEU A 219 7.84 -21.87 -3.19
N ALA A 220 8.05 -23.05 -2.62
CA ALA A 220 7.96 -23.25 -1.18
C ALA A 220 9.22 -23.90 -0.59
N ASN A 221 9.53 -23.59 0.67
CA ASN A 221 10.61 -24.24 1.42
C ASN A 221 12.02 -24.10 0.81
N HIS A 222 12.27 -23.04 0.05
CA HIS A 222 13.61 -22.74 -0.50
C HIS A 222 14.39 -21.80 0.42
N THR A 223 15.71 -21.69 0.23
CA THR A 223 16.48 -20.61 0.89
C THR A 223 15.99 -19.26 0.40
N PHE A 224 15.95 -19.07 -0.92
CA PHE A 224 15.33 -17.93 -1.57
C PHE A 224 14.24 -18.47 -2.48
N GLY A 225 13.07 -17.83 -2.57
CA GLY A 225 12.08 -18.27 -3.57
C GLY A 225 12.64 -18.08 -4.99
N VAL A 226 13.19 -16.89 -5.26
CA VAL A 226 13.82 -16.51 -6.53
C VAL A 226 15.17 -15.83 -6.25
N SER A 227 16.21 -16.22 -6.98
CA SER A 227 17.52 -15.58 -6.95
C SER A 227 17.99 -15.23 -8.37
N LEU A 228 18.13 -13.94 -8.64
CA LEU A 228 18.56 -13.39 -9.92
C LEU A 228 19.90 -12.67 -9.77
N SER A 229 20.83 -12.90 -10.69
CA SER A 229 22.09 -12.16 -10.71
C SER A 229 22.70 -12.05 -12.11
N GLN A 230 23.77 -11.27 -12.23
CA GLN A 230 24.62 -11.19 -13.41
C GLN A 230 23.90 -10.73 -14.70
N GLY A 231 22.93 -9.81 -14.58
CA GLY A 231 22.17 -9.31 -15.74
C GLY A 231 20.97 -10.18 -16.13
N ALA A 232 20.55 -11.09 -15.25
CA ALA A 232 19.37 -11.94 -15.44
C ALA A 232 18.08 -11.12 -15.45
N THR A 233 17.12 -11.49 -16.30
CA THR A 233 15.77 -10.93 -16.29
C THR A 233 14.70 -12.02 -16.15
N LEU A 234 13.72 -11.79 -15.28
CA LEU A 234 12.60 -12.68 -15.02
C LEU A 234 11.26 -11.92 -15.04
N SER A 235 10.27 -12.44 -15.75
CA SER A 235 8.86 -12.11 -15.54
C SER A 235 8.21 -13.23 -14.74
N LEU A 236 7.75 -12.92 -13.52
CA LEU A 236 7.04 -13.87 -12.65
C LEU A 236 5.59 -13.44 -12.51
N THR A 237 4.66 -14.33 -12.85
CA THR A 237 3.23 -14.01 -12.83
C THR A 237 2.40 -15.10 -12.17
N GLU A 238 1.27 -14.73 -11.56
CA GLU A 238 0.30 -15.67 -10.96
C GLU A 238 0.97 -16.76 -10.10
N SER A 239 1.89 -16.35 -9.24
CA SER A 239 2.76 -17.25 -8.49
C SER A 239 2.78 -16.91 -7.00
N VAL A 240 3.14 -17.91 -6.20
CA VAL A 240 3.23 -17.78 -4.74
C VAL A 240 4.64 -18.12 -4.30
N LEU A 241 5.22 -17.30 -3.45
CA LEU A 241 6.44 -17.60 -2.74
C LEU A 241 6.09 -17.68 -1.26
N THR A 242 6.30 -18.84 -0.65
CA THR A 242 5.85 -19.08 0.72
C THR A 242 6.81 -19.95 1.50
N ARG A 243 6.98 -19.70 2.80
CA ARG A 243 7.81 -20.53 3.69
C ARG A 243 9.25 -20.67 3.19
N ASN A 244 9.80 -19.61 2.58
CA ASN A 244 11.21 -19.57 2.22
C ASN A 244 12.04 -19.08 3.42
N LEU A 245 13.25 -19.61 3.55
CA LEU A 245 14.10 -19.48 4.75
C LEU A 245 14.93 -18.19 4.79
N SER A 246 14.81 -17.35 3.76
CA SER A 246 15.44 -16.04 3.57
C SER A 246 14.48 -15.23 2.70
N GLU A 247 14.98 -14.32 1.87
CA GLU A 247 14.17 -13.45 1.04
C GLU A 247 13.36 -14.23 -0.01
N GLY A 248 12.10 -13.82 -0.20
CA GLY A 248 11.26 -14.36 -1.26
C GLY A 248 11.90 -14.15 -2.63
N ILE A 249 12.33 -12.92 -2.92
CA ILE A 249 12.92 -12.56 -4.21
C ILE A 249 14.20 -11.75 -3.94
N TRP A 250 15.34 -12.31 -4.35
CA TRP A 250 16.64 -11.67 -4.28
C TRP A 250 17.13 -11.31 -5.69
N VAL A 251 17.33 -10.02 -5.94
CA VAL A 251 17.79 -9.49 -7.23
C VAL A 251 19.07 -8.68 -7.00
N SER A 252 20.19 -9.10 -7.59
CA SER A 252 21.48 -8.41 -7.40
C SER A 252 22.33 -8.29 -8.66
N GLY A 253 23.23 -7.31 -8.67
CA GLY A 253 24.15 -7.06 -9.79
C GLY A 253 23.55 -6.14 -10.87
N ALA A 254 24.44 -5.49 -11.63
CA ALA A 254 24.05 -4.54 -12.67
C ALA A 254 23.26 -5.21 -13.80
N GLY A 255 22.18 -4.56 -14.25
CA GLY A 255 21.33 -5.06 -15.33
C GLY A 255 20.40 -6.21 -14.96
N THR A 256 20.39 -6.67 -13.70
CA THR A 256 19.48 -7.72 -13.23
C THR A 256 18.12 -7.11 -12.87
N ALA A 257 17.01 -7.73 -13.30
CA ALA A 257 15.66 -7.24 -13.02
C ALA A 257 14.62 -8.35 -12.86
N ALA A 258 13.62 -8.12 -12.01
CA ALA A 258 12.42 -8.94 -11.90
C ALA A 258 11.19 -8.09 -12.17
N THR A 259 10.27 -8.57 -13.01
CA THR A 259 8.94 -7.99 -13.22
C THR A 259 7.91 -8.93 -12.60
N LEU A 260 7.08 -8.43 -11.69
CA LEU A 260 6.11 -9.24 -10.93
C LEU A 260 4.69 -8.75 -11.23
N SER A 261 3.78 -9.67 -11.52
CA SER A 261 2.35 -9.36 -11.66
C SER A 261 1.50 -10.46 -11.07
N SER A 262 0.57 -10.13 -10.18
CA SER A 262 -0.23 -11.13 -9.45
C SER A 262 0.69 -12.15 -8.76
N VAL A 263 1.58 -11.67 -7.89
CA VAL A 263 2.50 -12.51 -7.13
C VAL A 263 2.25 -12.27 -5.64
N ALA A 264 2.13 -13.34 -4.86
CA ALA A 264 2.06 -13.25 -3.41
C ALA A 264 3.36 -13.78 -2.79
N VAL A 265 4.01 -12.94 -1.98
CA VAL A 265 5.12 -13.34 -1.10
C VAL A 265 4.60 -13.29 0.33
N ARG A 266 4.62 -14.43 1.03
CA ARG A 266 4.11 -14.55 2.41
C ARG A 266 4.89 -15.58 3.20
N ASP A 267 4.78 -15.55 4.52
CA ASP A 267 5.42 -16.51 5.41
C ASP A 267 6.91 -16.71 5.09
N THR A 268 7.59 -15.64 4.71
CA THR A 268 8.97 -15.61 4.22
C THR A 268 9.71 -14.54 5.01
N LEU A 269 10.99 -14.79 5.32
CA LEU A 269 11.81 -13.91 6.16
C LEU A 269 12.23 -12.62 5.44
#